data_AF-A0A0C3LF19-F1
#
_entry.id   AF-A0A0C3LF19-F1
#
_cell.length_a   1.000
_cell.length_b   1.000
_cell.length_c   1.000
_cell.angle_alpha   90.00
_cell.angle_beta   90.00
_cell.angle_gamma   90.00
#
_symmetry.space_group_name_H-M   'P 1'
#
loop_
_entity.id
_entity.type
_entity.pdbx_description
1 polymer ?
#
loop_
_entity_poly.entity_id
_entity_poly.type
_entity_poly.pdbx_seq_one_letter_code
_entity_poly.pdbx_strand_id
1 'polypeptide(L)'
;EAYAGGIDHETGFGYIVSPSTCFAWNATTAYSLYPTCYMFPMPPVTTTSGNLLTPFASFVPYGTTREPGLIVVSGEGELRFWDSVDTGLAGAEHFTSTQLDLVSGEYVTGLYRYEVRSLAPQICIYYHS
;
A
#
# COMPACT_ATOMS: atom_id res chain seq x y z
N GLU A 1 3.01 5.86 18.36
CA GLU A 1 3.07 5.15 17.07
C GLU A 1 2.09 5.80 16.11
N ALA A 2 2.50 5.99 14.86
CA ALA A 2 1.66 6.61 13.84
C ALA A 2 1.09 5.51 12.93
N TYR A 3 -0.23 5.38 12.93
CA TYR A 3 -0.98 4.45 12.09
C TYR A 3 -1.84 5.23 11.11
N ALA A 4 -1.98 4.70 9.91
CA ALA A 4 -2.96 5.18 8.94
C ALA A 4 -3.78 3.98 8.43
N GLY A 5 -4.91 4.24 7.80
CA GLY A 5 -5.77 3.17 7.29
C GLY A 5 -6.84 3.70 6.37
N GLY A 6 -7.51 2.77 5.69
CA GLY A 6 -8.56 3.09 4.75
C GLY A 6 -9.37 1.86 4.38
N ILE A 7 -10.56 2.12 3.83
CA ILE A 7 -11.39 1.12 3.14
C ILE A 7 -11.45 1.52 1.68
N ASP A 8 -11.07 0.62 0.79
CA ASP A 8 -11.24 0.78 -0.64
C ASP A 8 -12.56 0.13 -1.07
N HIS A 9 -13.54 0.97 -1.38
CA HIS A 9 -14.87 0.52 -1.75
C HIS A 9 -14.93 -0.17 -3.11
N GLU A 10 -13.95 0.06 -4.01
CA GLU A 10 -13.94 -0.61 -5.31
C GLU A 10 -13.50 -2.07 -5.18
N THR A 11 -12.44 -2.32 -4.42
CA THR A 11 -11.92 -3.68 -4.21
C THR A 11 -12.66 -4.41 -3.09
N GLY A 12 -13.28 -3.67 -2.16
CA GLY A 12 -13.91 -4.22 -0.96
C GLY A 12 -12.93 -4.56 0.16
N PHE A 13 -11.66 -4.19 0.02
CA PHE A 13 -10.62 -4.45 1.01
C PHE A 13 -10.36 -3.24 1.91
N GLY A 14 -9.95 -3.52 3.15
CA GLY A 14 -9.48 -2.53 4.12
C GLY A 14 -8.03 -2.75 4.46
N TYR A 15 -7.36 -1.68 4.92
CA TYR A 15 -6.00 -1.78 5.45
C TYR A 15 -5.74 -0.88 6.66
N ILE A 16 -4.75 -1.28 7.46
CA ILE A 16 -4.08 -0.48 8.49
C ILE A 16 -2.58 -0.59 8.25
N VAL A 17 -1.89 0.54 8.19
CA VAL A 17 -0.46 0.63 7.96
C VAL A 17 0.25 1.27 9.16
N SER A 18 1.33 0.64 9.58
CA SER A 18 2.32 1.14 10.54
C SER A 18 3.67 1.35 9.83
N PRO A 19 4.71 1.87 10.49
CA PRO A 19 6.05 1.97 9.91
C PRO A 19 6.68 0.62 9.51
N SER A 20 6.21 -0.51 10.05
CA SER A 20 6.80 -1.82 9.84
C SER A 20 5.89 -2.81 9.10
N THR A 21 4.57 -2.64 9.23
CA THR A 21 3.61 -3.63 8.73
C THR A 21 2.37 -2.95 8.16
N CYS A 22 1.92 -3.43 7.00
CA CYS A 22 0.57 -3.20 6.52
C CYS A 22 -0.26 -4.47 6.74
N PHE A 23 -1.39 -4.31 7.41
CA PHE A 23 -2.41 -5.34 7.58
C PHE A 23 -3.54 -5.05 6.60
N ALA A 24 -3.92 -6.03 5.79
CA ALA A 24 -5.05 -5.92 4.88
C ALA A 24 -6.07 -7.03 5.15
N TRP A 25 -7.35 -6.78 4.85
CA TRP A 25 -8.41 -7.77 4.99
C TRP A 25 -9.55 -7.48 4.01
N ASN A 26 -10.34 -8.50 3.68
CA ASN A 26 -11.58 -8.30 2.95
C ASN A 26 -12.65 -7.72 3.89
N ALA A 27 -12.98 -6.44 3.70
CA ALA A 27 -13.89 -5.68 4.55
C ALA A 27 -15.38 -5.90 4.19
N THR A 28 -15.68 -6.54 3.05
CA THR A 28 -17.05 -6.82 2.61
C THR A 28 -17.59 -8.16 3.11
N THR A 29 -16.71 -9.07 3.53
CA THR A 29 -17.08 -10.36 4.14
C THR A 29 -17.62 -10.18 5.58
N ALA A 30 -18.81 -9.59 5.70
CA ALA A 30 -19.51 -9.40 6.98
C ALA A 30 -19.94 -10.72 7.64
N TYR A 31 -19.82 -11.86 6.94
CA TYR A 31 -20.34 -13.16 7.36
C TYR A 31 -19.26 -14.23 7.62
N SER A 32 -17.97 -13.91 7.46
CA SER A 32 -16.93 -14.86 7.85
C SER A 32 -16.76 -14.83 9.37
N LEU A 33 -16.83 -16.01 10.00
CA LEU A 33 -16.51 -16.15 11.43
C LEU A 33 -15.04 -15.82 11.73
N TYR A 34 -14.18 -15.86 10.72
CA TYR A 34 -12.74 -15.60 10.82
C TYR A 34 -12.28 -14.81 9.59
N PRO A 35 -12.16 -13.46 9.65
CA PRO A 35 -11.63 -12.70 8.53
C PRO A 35 -10.15 -13.01 8.33
N THR A 36 -9.76 -13.26 7.09
CA THR A 36 -8.35 -13.43 6.71
C THR A 36 -7.63 -12.08 6.83
N CYS A 37 -6.51 -12.08 7.54
CA CYS A 37 -5.64 -10.92 7.68
C CYS A 37 -4.32 -11.19 6.93
N TYR A 38 -4.06 -10.40 5.90
CA TYR A 38 -2.85 -10.45 5.08
C TYR A 38 -1.83 -9.46 5.65
N MET A 39 -0.57 -9.89 5.77
CA MET A 39 0.49 -9.08 6.39
C MET A 39 1.61 -8.78 5.40
N PHE A 40 2.00 -7.51 5.29
CA PHE A 40 3.02 -7.06 4.35
C PHE A 40 4.11 -6.28 5.08
N PRO A 41 5.40 -6.56 4.82
CA PRO A 41 6.50 -5.79 5.38
C PRO A 41 6.59 -4.44 4.70
N MET A 42 6.61 -3.37 5.49
CA MET A 42 6.82 -2.03 4.95
C MET A 42 8.28 -1.82 4.53
N PRO A 43 8.52 -0.93 3.54
CA PRO A 43 9.87 -0.49 3.25
C PRO A 43 10.55 0.05 4.53
N PRO A 44 11.83 -0.27 4.77
CA PRO A 44 12.57 0.28 5.89
C PRO A 44 12.49 1.80 5.92
N VAL A 45 12.14 2.34 7.08
CA VAL A 45 12.23 3.78 7.31
C VAL A 45 13.68 4.09 7.66
N THR A 46 14.42 4.80 6.81
CA THR A 46 15.71 5.33 7.27
C THR A 46 15.45 6.58 8.10
N THR A 47 16.19 6.77 9.19
CA THR A 47 16.00 7.90 10.11
C THR A 47 16.51 9.23 9.54
N THR A 48 16.87 9.26 8.26
CA THR A 48 17.66 10.34 7.64
C THR A 48 16.89 11.65 7.57
N SER A 49 15.56 11.58 7.45
CA SER A 49 14.68 12.74 7.32
C SER A 49 14.15 13.30 8.65
N GLY A 50 14.43 12.67 9.80
CA GLY A 50 13.94 13.10 11.12
C GLY A 50 12.41 13.02 11.32
N ASN A 51 11.64 12.76 10.25
CA ASN A 51 10.21 12.56 10.25
C ASN A 51 9.90 11.08 10.02
N LEU A 52 9.43 10.39 11.05
CA LEU A 52 8.88 9.04 10.93
C LEU A 52 7.52 9.12 10.23
N LEU A 53 7.53 9.25 8.90
CA LEU A 53 6.32 9.24 8.10
C LEU A 53 5.79 7.82 7.99
N THR A 54 4.53 7.61 8.40
CA THR A 54 3.83 6.36 8.15
C THR A 54 3.78 6.13 6.63
N PRO A 55 4.18 4.95 6.12
CA PRO A 55 4.09 4.62 4.70
C PRO A 55 2.65 4.76 4.19
N PHE A 56 2.52 5.06 2.90
CA PHE A 56 1.23 5.09 2.24
C PHE A 56 0.96 3.74 1.58
N ALA A 57 -0.30 3.31 1.57
CA ALA A 57 -0.74 2.08 0.93
C ALA A 57 -1.98 2.33 0.07
N SER A 58 -2.11 1.58 -1.02
CA SER A 58 -3.29 1.60 -1.89
C SER A 58 -3.47 0.25 -2.56
N PHE A 59 -4.72 -0.19 -2.74
CA PHE A 59 -5.02 -1.41 -3.47
C PHE A 59 -5.03 -1.16 -4.98
N VAL A 60 -4.65 -2.17 -5.76
CA VAL A 60 -4.70 -2.15 -7.22
C VAL A 60 -5.81 -3.10 -7.68
N PRO A 61 -6.91 -2.60 -8.26
CA PRO A 61 -8.05 -3.42 -8.66
C PRO A 61 -7.72 -4.26 -9.90
N TYR A 62 -8.17 -5.52 -9.90
CA TYR A 62 -8.08 -6.43 -11.06
C TYR A 62 -9.46 -6.96 -11.51
N GLY A 63 -10.54 -6.29 -11.10
CA GLY A 63 -11.92 -6.76 -11.30
C GLY A 63 -12.33 -7.79 -10.25
N THR A 64 -13.42 -8.53 -10.51
CA THR A 64 -14.07 -9.40 -9.50
C THR A 64 -13.52 -10.83 -9.46
N THR A 65 -12.69 -11.22 -10.42
CA THR A 65 -12.21 -12.61 -10.58
C THR A 65 -10.90 -12.88 -9.83
N ARG A 66 -10.28 -11.84 -9.27
CA ARG A 66 -8.97 -11.90 -8.65
C ARG A 66 -8.95 -10.96 -7.44
N GLU A 67 -8.25 -11.36 -6.39
CA GLU A 67 -7.93 -10.44 -5.30
C GLU A 67 -7.11 -9.23 -5.81
N PRO A 68 -7.25 -8.05 -5.17
CA PRO A 68 -6.51 -6.88 -5.59
C PRO A 68 -5.01 -7.04 -5.33
N GLY A 69 -4.21 -6.30 -6.08
CA GLY A 69 -2.82 -6.05 -5.71
C GLY A 69 -2.71 -5.04 -4.56
N LEU A 70 -1.52 -4.90 -4.00
CA LEU A 70 -1.20 -3.89 -2.99
C LEU A 70 0.05 -3.13 -3.42
N ILE A 71 -0.04 -1.81 -3.45
CA ILE A 71 1.10 -0.91 -3.60
C ILE A 71 1.35 -0.18 -2.28
N VAL A 72 2.60 -0.03 -1.90
CA VAL A 72 3.00 0.80 -0.76
C VAL A 72 4.19 1.67 -1.14
N VAL A 73 4.30 2.84 -0.50
CA VAL A 73 5.42 3.75 -0.70
C VAL A 73 5.84 4.37 0.64
N SER A 74 7.13 4.35 0.94
CA SER A 74 7.66 5.02 2.12
C SER A 74 7.75 6.54 1.92
N GLY A 75 7.90 7.29 3.01
CA GLY A 75 8.18 8.73 2.92
C GLY A 75 9.44 9.04 2.11
N GLU A 76 10.41 8.14 2.07
CA GLU A 76 11.67 8.27 1.33
C GLU A 76 11.60 7.70 -0.09
N GLY A 77 10.41 7.28 -0.55
CA GLY A 77 10.18 6.92 -1.94
C GLY A 77 10.53 5.49 -2.33
N GLU A 78 10.82 4.59 -1.39
CA GLU A 78 10.86 3.16 -1.71
C GLU A 78 9.43 2.68 -1.93
N LEU A 79 9.15 2.20 -3.15
CA LEU A 79 7.87 1.67 -3.56
C LEU A 79 7.94 0.15 -3.63
N ARG A 80 6.96 -0.54 -3.06
CA ARG A 80 6.79 -1.98 -3.21
C ARG A 80 5.41 -2.31 -3.74
N PHE A 81 5.37 -3.34 -4.59
CA PHE A 81 4.16 -3.80 -5.23
C PHE A 81 4.02 -5.32 -5.12
N TRP A 82 2.89 -5.76 -4.57
CA TRP A 82 2.43 -7.14 -4.58
C TRP A 82 1.27 -7.26 -5.56
N ASP A 83 1.37 -8.23 -6.46
CA ASP A 83 0.39 -8.42 -7.52
C ASP A 83 -0.93 -9.01 -7.00
N SER A 84 -0.96 -9.63 -5.81
CA SER A 84 -2.18 -10.09 -5.13
C SER A 84 -2.00 -9.97 -3.62
N VAL A 85 -3.06 -9.64 -2.88
CA VAL A 85 -2.97 -9.61 -1.41
C VAL A 85 -2.76 -11.01 -0.80
N ASP A 86 -3.17 -12.08 -1.48
CA ASP A 86 -2.84 -13.47 -1.14
C ASP A 86 -1.37 -13.71 -0.74
N THR A 87 -0.43 -12.98 -1.34
CA THR A 87 1.01 -13.13 -1.00
C THR A 87 1.30 -12.81 0.47
N GLY A 88 0.45 -11.99 1.11
CA GLY A 88 0.54 -11.64 2.53
C GLY A 88 0.33 -12.80 3.49
N LEU A 89 -0.22 -13.94 3.04
CA LEU A 89 -0.29 -15.18 3.82
C LEU A 89 0.99 -16.02 3.71
N ALA A 90 1.75 -15.83 2.63
CA ALA A 90 3.00 -16.52 2.35
C ALA A 90 4.23 -15.70 2.78
N GLY A 91 4.07 -14.77 3.73
CA GLY A 91 5.16 -13.93 4.23
C GLY A 91 5.48 -12.69 3.38
N ALA A 92 4.76 -12.48 2.27
CA ALA A 92 4.90 -11.30 1.40
C ALA A 92 6.32 -11.05 0.85
N GLU A 93 7.13 -12.10 0.66
CA GLU A 93 8.52 -11.97 0.18
C GLU A 93 8.60 -11.62 -1.32
N HIS A 94 7.57 -11.92 -2.10
CA HIS A 94 7.54 -11.69 -3.54
C HIS A 94 6.86 -10.37 -3.89
N PHE A 95 7.64 -9.27 -3.85
CA PHE A 95 7.23 -7.96 -4.35
C PHE A 95 8.14 -7.46 -5.48
N THR A 96 7.61 -6.59 -6.33
CA THR A 96 8.42 -5.72 -7.17
C THR A 96 8.75 -4.45 -6.39
N SER A 97 9.98 -3.97 -6.46
CA SER A 97 10.39 -2.72 -5.80
C SER A 97 11.05 -1.75 -6.77
N THR A 98 10.83 -0.46 -6.54
CA THR A 98 11.53 0.63 -7.21
C THR A 98 11.76 1.78 -6.24
N GLN A 99 12.75 2.60 -6.52
CA GLN A 99 13.03 3.81 -5.77
C GLN A 99 12.57 5.02 -6.58
N LEU A 100 11.83 5.94 -5.95
CA LEU A 100 11.53 7.24 -6.56
C LEU A 100 12.78 8.12 -6.53
N ASP A 101 12.96 8.92 -7.59
CA ASP A 101 14.08 9.84 -7.73
C ASP A 101 13.80 11.14 -6.95
N LEU A 102 13.78 11.03 -5.61
CA LEU A 102 13.60 12.15 -4.70
C LEU A 102 14.95 12.85 -4.47
N VAL A 103 14.97 14.19 -4.49
CA VAL A 103 16.17 14.95 -4.13
C VAL A 103 16.23 15.21 -2.61
N SER A 104 17.37 15.71 -2.13
CA SER A 104 17.55 16.01 -0.71
C SER A 104 16.51 17.02 -0.21
N GLY A 105 15.79 16.64 0.86
CA GLY A 105 14.69 17.42 1.43
C GLY A 105 13.31 16.96 0.95
N GLU A 106 13.23 16.21 -0.16
CA GLU A 106 11.96 15.71 -0.66
C GLU A 106 11.48 14.46 0.06
N TYR A 107 10.16 14.39 0.26
CA TYR A 107 9.50 13.23 0.81
C TYR A 107 8.11 13.06 0.20
N VAL A 108 7.66 11.80 0.14
CA VAL A 108 6.31 11.45 -0.29
C VAL A 108 5.31 11.94 0.75
N THR A 109 4.29 12.66 0.29
CA THR A 109 3.22 13.23 1.11
C THR A 109 1.87 12.56 0.89
N GLY A 110 1.74 11.77 -0.18
CA GLY A 110 0.52 11.02 -0.45
C GLY A 110 0.63 10.06 -1.62
N LEU A 111 -0.22 9.05 -1.58
CA LEU A 111 -0.43 8.06 -2.63
C LEU A 111 -1.92 8.04 -2.97
N TYR A 112 -2.25 8.26 -4.24
CA TYR A 112 -3.64 8.28 -4.69
C TYR A 112 -3.79 7.40 -5.92
N ARG A 113 -4.74 6.47 -5.84
CA ARG A 113 -5.21 5.74 -7.01
C ARG A 113 -6.07 6.68 -7.85
N TYR A 114 -5.74 6.78 -9.13
CA TYR A 114 -6.45 7.60 -10.11
C TYR A 114 -7.03 6.73 -11.22
N GLU A 115 -8.34 6.86 -11.44
CA GLU A 115 -9.03 6.22 -12.55
C GLU A 115 -9.11 7.19 -13.72
N VAL A 116 -8.20 7.05 -14.68
CA VAL A 116 -8.46 7.58 -16.03
C VAL A 116 -9.55 6.69 -16.63
N ARG A 117 -10.51 7.26 -17.39
CA ARG A 117 -11.37 6.50 -18.33
C ARG A 117 -10.55 5.89 -19.49
N SER A 118 -9.49 5.16 -19.15
CA SER A 118 -8.67 4.33 -20.02
C SER A 118 -8.59 2.95 -19.37
N LEU A 119 -8.28 1.92 -20.14
CA LEU A 119 -8.39 0.52 -19.74
C LEU A 119 -7.43 0.07 -18.61
N ALA A 120 -6.66 0.97 -17.98
CA ALA A 120 -5.70 0.64 -16.93
C ALA A 120 -5.76 1.63 -15.75
N PRO A 121 -5.71 1.14 -14.48
CA PRO A 121 -5.59 2.00 -13.31
C PRO A 121 -4.24 2.73 -13.31
N GLN A 122 -4.24 4.02 -12.96
CA GLN A 122 -3.02 4.81 -12.78
C GLN A 122 -2.85 5.15 -11.30
N ILE A 123 -1.61 5.27 -10.85
CA ILE A 123 -1.27 5.62 -9.47
C ILE A 123 -0.45 6.90 -9.50
N CYS A 124 -0.90 7.93 -8.78
CA CYS A 124 -0.22 9.20 -8.66
C CYS A 124 0.45 9.30 -7.27
N ILE A 125 1.72 9.68 -7.27
CA ILE A 125 2.51 9.89 -6.05
C ILE A 125 2.86 11.37 -5.97
N TYR A 126 2.55 12.01 -4.85
CA TYR A 126 2.89 13.42 -4.60
C TYR A 126 4.06 13.51 -3.62
N TYR A 127 5.02 14.38 -3.91
CA TYR A 127 6.15 14.71 -3.04
C TYR A 127 6.28 16.24 -2.91
N HIS A 128 6.89 16.71 -1.82
CA HIS A 128 7.13 18.14 -1.56
C HIS A 128 8.62 18.39 -1.31
N SER A 129 9.10 19.57 -1.72
CA SER A 129 10.47 20.09 -1.52
C SER A 129 10.63 20.85 -0.22
#